data_AF-A0AAP0DHH4-F1
#
_entry.id   AF-A0AAP0DHH4-F1
#
_cell.length_a   1.000
_cell.length_b   1.000
_cell.length_c   1.000
_cell.angle_alpha   90.00
_cell.angle_beta   90.00
_cell.angle_gamma   90.00
#
_symmetry.space_group_name_H-M   'P 1'
#
loop_
_entity.id
_entity.type
_entity.pdbx_description
1 polymer ?
#
loop_
_entity_poly.entity_id
_entity_poly.type
_entity_poly.pdbx_seq_one_letter_code
_entity_poly.pdbx_strand_id
1 'polypeptide(L)'
;MKSVINHLKGTRDFPRLRIGIGRPPGKMEAATYVLRRFNKQESEELDFTFQTGMEAIRILLLQGFDKSATFVNSQKPVKQIQ
;
A
#
# COMPACT_ATOMS: atom_id res chain seq x y z
N MET A 1 -9.27 2.32 9.13
CA MET A 1 -9.49 0.86 9.26
C MET A 1 -10.33 0.47 10.48
N LYS A 2 -10.04 0.99 11.70
CA LYS A 2 -10.84 0.71 12.91
C LYS A 2 -12.35 0.92 12.70
N SER A 3 -12.73 2.05 12.07
CA SER A 3 -14.14 2.34 11.74
C SER A 3 -14.77 1.24 10.89
N VAL A 4 -14.16 0.85 9.76
CA VAL A 4 -14.67 -0.20 8.86
C VAL A 4 -14.86 -1.53 9.60
N ILE A 5 -13.87 -1.96 10.38
CA ILE A 5 -13.93 -3.22 11.14
C ILE A 5 -15.09 -3.18 12.17
N ASN A 6 -15.26 -2.06 12.87
CA ASN A 6 -16.34 -1.90 13.83
C ASN A 6 -17.73 -2.04 13.16
N HIS A 7 -17.90 -1.47 11.97
CA HIS A 7 -19.17 -1.55 11.22
C HIS A 7 -19.43 -2.95 10.65
N LEU A 8 -18.38 -3.75 10.43
CA LEU A 8 -18.49 -5.14 10.02
C LEU A 8 -18.52 -6.11 11.22
N LYS A 9 -19.07 -5.67 12.37
CA LYS A 9 -19.22 -6.48 13.60
C LYS A 9 -17.90 -7.09 14.09
N GLY A 10 -16.78 -6.39 13.87
CA GLY A 10 -15.45 -6.83 14.29
C GLY A 10 -14.75 -7.80 13.34
N THR A 11 -15.38 -8.23 12.24
CA THR A 11 -14.71 -9.10 11.27
C THR A 11 -13.51 -8.41 10.64
N ARG A 12 -12.47 -9.20 10.37
CA ARG A 12 -11.26 -8.77 9.66
C ARG A 12 -11.08 -9.57 8.37
N ASP A 13 -12.07 -10.38 8.00
CA ASP A 13 -12.01 -11.38 6.93
C ASP A 13 -12.39 -10.74 5.59
N PHE A 14 -11.60 -9.74 5.21
CA PHE A 14 -11.71 -9.09 3.92
C PHE A 14 -10.32 -8.70 3.41
N PRO A 15 -10.08 -8.81 2.09
CA PRO A 15 -8.80 -8.47 1.50
C PRO A 15 -8.54 -6.96 1.65
N ARG A 16 -7.26 -6.62 1.85
CA ARG A 16 -6.81 -5.22 1.98
C ARG A 16 -5.50 -5.04 1.21
N LEU A 17 -5.50 -4.09 0.29
CA LEU A 17 -4.26 -3.60 -0.33
C LEU A 17 -3.70 -2.46 0.53
N ARG A 18 -2.44 -2.59 0.97
CA ARG A 18 -1.77 -1.58 1.80
C ARG A 18 -0.76 -0.82 0.96
N ILE A 19 -0.89 0.50 0.92
CA ILE A 19 0.12 1.39 0.33
C ILE A 19 1.03 1.86 1.45
N GLY A 20 2.32 1.50 1.35
CA GLY A 20 3.33 1.96 2.31
C GLY A 20 3.72 3.40 1.99
N ILE A 21 3.68 4.27 2.99
CA ILE A 21 4.11 5.68 2.88
C ILE A 21 5.39 5.96 3.66
N GLY A 22 6.07 4.93 4.17
CA GLY A 22 7.26 5.07 5.03
C GLY A 22 6.95 5.30 6.51
N ARG A 23 7.97 5.77 7.25
CA ARG A 23 7.88 6.13 8.67
C ARG A 23 8.28 7.60 8.85
N PRO A 24 7.72 8.30 9.86
CA PRO A 24 8.14 9.67 10.16
C PRO A 24 9.65 9.74 10.43
N PRO A 25 10.38 10.68 9.81
CA PRO A 25 11.80 10.84 10.03
C PRO A 25 12.09 11.44 11.41
N GLY A 26 13.07 10.89 12.12
CA GLY A 26 13.55 11.42 13.40
C GLY A 26 12.46 11.48 14.48
N LYS A 27 12.25 12.67 15.05
CA LYS A 27 11.27 12.93 16.11
C LYS A 27 9.94 13.52 15.60
N MET A 28 9.68 13.43 14.30
CA MET A 28 8.42 13.94 13.72
C MET A 28 7.22 13.15 14.27
N GLU A 29 6.19 13.88 14.69
CA GLU A 29 4.94 13.26 15.14
C GLU A 29 4.23 12.54 13.98
N ALA A 30 3.66 11.36 14.26
CA ALA A 30 2.97 10.56 13.24
C ALA A 30 1.78 11.29 12.61
N ALA A 31 1.01 12.06 13.39
CA ALA A 31 -0.12 12.82 12.86
C ALA A 31 0.33 13.85 11.82
N THR A 32 1.39 14.60 12.11
CA THR A 32 1.99 15.56 11.18
C THR A 32 2.49 14.87 9.90
N TYR A 33 3.15 13.71 10.04
CA TYR A 33 3.68 12.97 8.89
C TYR A 33 2.59 12.45 7.95
N VAL A 34 1.44 12.00 8.47
CA VAL A 34 0.36 11.47 7.61
C VAL A 34 -0.54 12.57 7.03
N LEU A 35 -0.52 13.77 7.60
CA LEU A 35 -1.35 14.90 7.14
C LEU A 35 -0.61 15.87 6.21
N ARG A 36 0.73 15.85 6.19
CA ARG A 36 1.50 16.67 5.26
C ARG A 36 1.35 16.18 3.81
N ARG A 37 1.71 17.05 2.87
CA ARG A 37 1.86 16.68 1.46
C ARG A 37 3.13 15.85 1.25
N PHE A 38 3.07 14.95 0.27
CA PHE A 38 4.24 14.28 -0.27
C PHE A 38 5.15 15.28 -0.98
N ASN A 39 6.47 15.08 -0.86
CA ASN A 39 7.43 15.81 -1.67
C ASN A 39 7.49 15.21 -3.10
N LYS A 40 8.29 15.81 -3.98
CA LYS A 40 8.39 15.39 -5.39
C LYS A 40 8.83 13.92 -5.53
N GLN A 41 9.89 13.53 -4.81
CA GLN A 41 10.42 12.18 -4.86
C GLN A 41 9.40 11.15 -4.33
N GLU A 42 8.75 11.45 -3.20
CA GLU A 42 7.70 10.59 -2.63
C GLU A 42 6.51 10.45 -3.59
N SER A 43 6.17 11.51 -4.32
CA SER A 43 5.09 11.48 -5.31
C SER A 43 5.43 10.60 -6.50
N GLU A 44 6.67 10.70 -7.02
CA GLU A 44 7.16 9.83 -8.10
C GLU A 44 7.16 8.35 -7.68
N GLU A 45 7.60 8.04 -6.46
CA GLU A 45 7.54 6.67 -5.91
C GLU A 45 6.09 6.15 -5.75
N LEU A 46 5.17 7.03 -5.36
CA LEU A 46 3.75 6.71 -5.24
C LEU A 46 3.12 6.43 -6.60
N ASP A 47 3.50 7.12 -7.66
CA ASP A 47 2.97 6.86 -9.01
C ASP A 47 3.26 5.42 -9.44
N PHE A 48 4.50 4.94 -9.27
CA PHE A 48 4.84 3.53 -9.54
C PHE A 48 4.09 2.56 -8.62
N THR A 49 3.90 2.96 -7.37
CA THR A 49 3.17 2.16 -6.37
C THR A 49 1.70 2.04 -6.75
N PHE A 50 1.07 3.10 -7.25
CA PHE A 50 -0.32 3.09 -7.70
C PHE A 50 -0.50 2.24 -8.96
N GLN A 51 0.43 2.30 -9.92
CA GLN A 51 0.40 1.41 -11.08
C GLN A 51 0.46 -0.07 -10.66
N THR A 52 1.37 -0.41 -9.74
CA THR A 52 1.44 -1.76 -9.17
C THR A 52 0.15 -2.13 -8.44
N GLY A 53 -0.43 -1.20 -7.67
CA GLY A 53 -1.68 -1.41 -6.94
C GLY A 53 -2.88 -1.66 -7.86
N MET A 54 -2.98 -0.92 -8.96
CA MET A 54 -4.02 -1.13 -9.98
C MET A 54 -3.93 -2.53 -10.60
N GLU A 55 -2.73 -2.99 -10.94
CA GLU A 55 -2.55 -4.35 -11.44
C GLU A 55 -2.88 -5.40 -10.39
N ALA A 56 -2.51 -5.17 -9.12
CA ALA A 56 -2.87 -6.06 -8.03
C ALA A 56 -4.40 -6.20 -7.86
N ILE A 57 -5.15 -5.09 -7.99
CA ILE A 57 -6.61 -5.09 -7.97
C ILE A 57 -7.15 -5.86 -9.18
N ARG A 58 -6.58 -5.67 -10.37
CA ARG A 58 -6.96 -6.42 -11.58
C ARG A 58 -6.76 -7.92 -11.39
N ILE A 59 -5.60 -8.34 -10.89
CA ILE A 59 -5.30 -9.76 -10.59
C ILE A 59 -6.26 -10.30 -9.52
N LEU A 60 -6.54 -9.52 -8.47
CA LEU A 60 -7.47 -9.93 -7.41
C LEU A 60 -8.86 -10.24 -7.98
N LEU A 61 -9.38 -9.37 -8.84
CA LEU A 61 -10.71 -9.50 -9.42
C LEU A 61 -10.81 -10.60 -10.48
N LEU A 62 -9.78 -10.78 -11.30
CA LEU A 62 -9.82 -11.69 -12.45
C LEU A 62 -9.20 -13.07 -12.17
N GLN A 63 -8.30 -13.17 -11.19
CA GLN A 63 -7.49 -14.37 -10.96
C GLN A 63 -7.46 -14.85 -9.50
N GLY A 64 -8.02 -14.08 -8.56
CA GLY A 64 -8.18 -14.47 -7.16
C GLY A 64 -7.13 -13.87 -6.19
N PHE A 65 -7.42 -14.02 -4.90
CA PHE A 65 -6.66 -13.39 -3.81
C PHE A 65 -5.21 -13.86 -3.73
N ASP A 66 -4.96 -15.17 -3.74
CA ASP A 66 -3.61 -15.71 -3.52
C ASP A 66 -2.62 -15.21 -4.57
N LYS A 67 -3.03 -15.20 -5.85
CA LYS A 67 -2.21 -14.68 -6.95
C LYS A 67 -1.89 -13.19 -6.77
N SER A 68 -2.89 -12.39 -6.41
CA SER A 68 -2.70 -10.95 -6.16
C SER A 68 -1.77 -10.72 -4.96
N ALA A 69 -1.96 -11.47 -3.88
CA ALA A 69 -1.12 -11.41 -2.69
C ALA A 69 0.33 -11.78 -3.00
N THR A 70 0.58 -12.85 -3.76
CA THR A 70 1.92 -13.22 -4.21
C THR A 70 2.53 -12.13 -5.10
N PHE A 71 1.78 -11.54 -6.03
CA PHE A 71 2.26 -10.49 -6.93
C PHE A 71 2.82 -9.26 -6.19
N VAL A 72 2.15 -8.82 -5.10
CA VAL A 72 2.58 -7.61 -4.35
C VAL A 72 3.51 -7.89 -3.16
N ASN A 73 3.45 -9.08 -2.57
CA ASN A 73 4.23 -9.41 -1.37
C ASN A 73 5.48 -10.26 -1.63
N SER A 74 5.70 -10.72 -2.87
CA SER A 74 6.95 -11.36 -3.26
C SER A 74 8.06 -10.31 -3.36
N GLN A 75 9.29 -10.70 -3.00
CA GLN A 75 10.45 -9.82 -3.15
C GLN A 75 10.63 -9.52 -4.64
N LYS A 76 10.40 -8.27 -5.06
CA LYS A 76 10.83 -7.83 -6.38
C LYS A 76 12.35 -7.68 -6.32
N PRO A 77 13.12 -8.33 -7.22
CA PRO A 77 14.55 -8.06 -7.31
C PRO A 77 14.71 -6.56 -7.56
N VAL A 78 15.54 -5.91 -6.73
CA VAL A 78 15.89 -4.50 -6.87
C VAL A 78 16.43 -4.33 -8.28
N LYS A 79 15.67 -3.67 -9.17
CA LYS A 79 16.25 -3.18 -10.42
C LYS A 79 17.29 -2.16 -10.02
N GLN A 80 18.56 -2.53 -10.12
CA GLN A 80 19.68 -1.59 -10.14
C GLN A 80 19.37 -0.56 -11.22
N ILE A 81 19.08 0.67 -10.81
CA ILE A 81 19.13 1.81 -11.71
C ILE A 81 20.63 2.03 -11.94
N GLN A 82 21.10 1.62 -13.12
CA GLN A 82 22.39 2.06 -13.66
C GLN A 82 22.26 3.50 -14.16
#